data_AF-A0A6A1QF78-F1
#
_entry.id   AF-A0A6A1QF78-F1
#
_cell.length_a   1.000
_cell.length_b   1.000
_cell.length_c   1.000
_cell.angle_alpha   90.00
_cell.angle_beta   90.00
_cell.angle_gamma   90.00
#
_symmetry.space_group_name_H-M   'P 1'
#
loop_
_entity.id
_entity.type
_entity.pdbx_description
1 polymer ?
#
loop_
_entity_poly.entity_id
_entity_poly.type
_entity_poly.pdbx_seq_one_letter_code
_entity_poly.pdbx_strand_id
1 'polypeptide(L)'
;YCDQLKVSESAHVLQPFLPSVLDGLIHLAAQFSSEVLSLVMETLCIVYPVVASLAQDIFKELSQIEACQGPMQMRLIPTLVSIMQAPADKIPAGLCATAIDILTTVVRNTKPPLSQLLICQAFPAVAQCTLHTDDNATMQNGGECLRAYVSVTLEQVAQWHDEQGHNGLWYVMQVVSQLLDPRTSEFTAAFVGRLVSTLISKAGRELGENLDQILRAILSKMQQAETLSVMQSLIMVFAHLVHTQLEPLLEFLCSLPGPTGKPALEFVMAEWTSRQHLFYGQYEGKVSSVALCKLLQHGINADDKRLQDIRVKGEEIYGLDEGTRTRSKSAKNDSSDMWEDQDEDDDEEEDGLAGQLLSDILATSKYEDDYYEDDEEEDPDALKDPLCQVDLQAYLTDFLCQFAQQPCYVVFSGHLNDHERRVLQTIGI
;
A
#
# COMPACT_ATOMS: atom_id res chain seq x y z
N TYR A 1 -16.30 -35.28 12.64
CA TYR A 1 -17.02 -34.26 13.43
C TYR A 1 -16.85 -32.88 12.79
N CYS A 2 -15.62 -32.42 12.50
CA CYS A 2 -15.37 -31.18 11.75
C CYS A 2 -15.98 -31.18 10.33
N ASP A 3 -15.92 -32.31 9.61
CA ASP A 3 -16.61 -32.45 8.31
C ASP A 3 -18.13 -32.37 8.42
N GLN A 4 -18.70 -32.81 9.55
CA GLN A 4 -20.14 -32.68 9.83
C GLN A 4 -20.51 -31.23 10.14
N LEU A 5 -19.67 -30.49 10.86
CA LEU A 5 -19.85 -29.07 11.18
C LEU A 5 -19.76 -28.18 9.94
N LYS A 6 -18.87 -28.52 9.00
CA LYS A 6 -18.78 -27.87 7.67
C LYS A 6 -20.05 -28.06 6.85
N VAL A 7 -20.61 -29.27 6.84
CA VAL A 7 -21.84 -29.58 6.10
C VAL A 7 -23.07 -28.97 6.76
N SER A 8 -23.01 -28.63 8.06
CA SER A 8 -24.15 -28.13 8.83
C SER A 8 -24.16 -26.61 9.09
N GLU A 9 -23.23 -25.83 8.51
CA GLU A 9 -23.07 -24.37 8.76
C GLU A 9 -23.03 -23.99 10.26
N SER A 10 -22.64 -24.92 11.14
CA SER A 10 -22.72 -24.75 12.60
C SER A 10 -21.40 -24.27 13.21
N ALA A 11 -20.54 -23.65 12.40
CA ALA A 11 -19.23 -23.12 12.76
C ALA A 11 -19.26 -22.16 13.97
N HIS A 12 -20.34 -21.38 14.11
CA HIS A 12 -20.56 -20.40 15.18
C HIS A 12 -20.50 -21.01 16.59
N VAL A 13 -20.77 -22.32 16.74
CA VAL A 13 -20.75 -23.02 18.04
C VAL A 13 -19.32 -23.20 18.57
N LEU A 14 -18.32 -23.26 17.69
CA LEU A 14 -16.92 -23.41 18.07
C LEU A 14 -16.25 -22.08 18.40
N GLN A 15 -16.78 -20.97 17.88
CA GLN A 15 -16.19 -19.64 17.95
C GLN A 15 -15.74 -19.21 19.36
N PRO A 16 -16.51 -19.44 20.46
CA PRO A 16 -16.12 -19.04 21.81
C PRO A 16 -14.95 -19.84 22.39
N PHE A 17 -14.71 -21.06 21.88
CA PHE A 17 -13.70 -21.98 22.40
C PHE A 17 -12.38 -21.89 21.62
N LEU A 18 -12.39 -21.24 20.45
CA LEU A 18 -11.21 -21.13 19.60
C LEU A 18 -10.03 -20.42 20.28
N PRO A 19 -10.18 -19.28 20.99
CA PRO A 19 -9.04 -18.62 21.62
C PRO A 19 -8.34 -19.49 22.66
N SER A 20 -9.12 -20.22 23.47
CA SER A 20 -8.57 -21.10 24.52
C SER A 20 -7.96 -22.38 23.96
N VAL A 21 -8.51 -22.91 22.85
CA VAL A 21 -7.89 -24.02 22.11
C VAL A 21 -6.60 -23.55 21.44
N LEU A 22 -6.56 -22.32 20.90
CA LEU A 22 -5.37 -21.70 20.32
C LEU A 22 -4.22 -21.60 21.32
N ASP A 23 -4.48 -20.98 22.48
CA ASP A 23 -3.48 -20.82 23.53
C ASP A 23 -2.94 -22.18 23.98
N GLY A 24 -3.81 -23.18 24.11
CA GLY A 24 -3.42 -24.54 24.42
C GLY A 24 -2.50 -25.15 23.36
N LEU A 25 -2.81 -24.95 22.07
CA LEU A 25 -2.02 -25.48 20.95
C LEU A 25 -0.66 -24.76 20.81
N ILE A 26 -0.60 -23.45 21.01
CA ILE A 26 0.64 -22.67 21.02
C ILE A 26 1.53 -23.10 22.19
N HIS A 27 0.95 -23.25 23.38
CA HIS A 27 1.70 -23.70 24.55
C HIS A 27 2.22 -25.14 24.38
N LEU A 28 1.43 -26.02 23.75
CA LEU A 28 1.88 -27.36 23.38
C LEU A 28 3.00 -27.33 22.32
N ALA A 29 2.87 -26.49 21.29
CA ALA A 29 3.88 -26.36 20.23
C ALA A 29 5.23 -25.84 20.79
N ALA A 30 5.19 -24.95 21.77
CA ALA A 30 6.38 -24.40 22.42
C ALA A 30 7.08 -25.38 23.37
N GLN A 31 6.40 -26.43 23.86
CA GLN A 31 6.89 -27.29 24.94
C GLN A 31 7.25 -28.73 24.52
N PHE A 32 6.77 -29.23 23.38
CA PHE A 32 6.84 -30.67 23.07
C PHE A 32 7.56 -31.01 21.74
N SER A 33 7.94 -32.30 21.59
CA SER A 33 8.74 -32.84 20.46
C SER A 33 8.02 -32.81 19.11
N SER A 34 8.76 -33.17 18.04
CA SER A 34 8.29 -33.11 16.64
C SER A 34 6.97 -33.84 16.36
N GLU A 35 6.63 -34.90 17.10
CA GLU A 35 5.38 -35.66 16.91
C GLU A 35 4.16 -34.94 17.50
N VAL A 36 4.34 -34.15 18.56
CA VAL A 36 3.26 -33.36 19.18
C VAL A 36 2.98 -32.12 18.34
N LEU A 37 4.04 -31.45 17.86
CA LEU A 37 3.93 -30.36 16.90
C LEU A 37 3.22 -30.81 15.61
N SER A 38 3.48 -32.04 15.18
CA SER A 38 2.79 -32.67 14.05
C SER A 38 1.27 -32.76 14.25
N LEU A 39 0.83 -33.25 15.40
CA LEU A 39 -0.59 -33.37 15.74
C LEU A 39 -1.27 -31.99 15.90
N VAL A 40 -0.56 -31.02 16.49
CA VAL A 40 -1.01 -29.63 16.61
C VAL A 40 -1.24 -29.04 15.21
N MET A 41 -0.29 -29.22 14.30
CA MET A 41 -0.39 -28.74 12.91
C MET A 41 -1.51 -29.43 12.13
N GLU A 42 -1.74 -30.74 12.32
CA GLU A 42 -2.88 -31.44 11.70
C GLU A 42 -4.21 -30.90 12.21
N THR A 43 -4.31 -30.64 13.52
CA THR A 43 -5.52 -30.09 14.14
C THR A 43 -5.78 -28.66 13.64
N LEU A 44 -4.74 -27.84 13.51
CA LEU A 44 -4.81 -26.48 12.95
C LEU A 44 -5.26 -26.46 11.49
N CYS A 45 -4.68 -27.32 10.64
CA CYS A 45 -5.07 -27.44 9.23
C CYS A 45 -6.54 -27.88 9.05
N ILE A 46 -7.11 -28.62 10.02
CA ILE A 46 -8.52 -29.05 9.98
C ILE A 46 -9.46 -27.93 10.41
N VAL A 47 -9.08 -27.13 11.42
CA VAL A 47 -9.88 -25.99 11.92
C VAL A 47 -9.83 -24.80 10.95
N TYR A 48 -8.78 -24.72 10.14
CA TYR A 48 -8.46 -23.65 9.20
C TYR A 48 -9.63 -23.09 8.35
N PRO A 49 -10.45 -23.91 7.66
CA PRO A 49 -11.46 -23.39 6.75
C PRO A 49 -12.65 -22.74 7.45
N VAL A 50 -12.72 -22.85 8.78
CA VAL A 50 -13.76 -22.29 9.62
C VAL A 50 -13.30 -20.98 10.28
N VAL A 51 -11.98 -20.70 10.28
CA VAL A 51 -11.37 -19.66 11.12
C VAL A 51 -10.09 -19.08 10.50
N ALA A 52 -10.21 -18.49 9.31
CA ALA A 52 -9.06 -18.00 8.53
C ALA A 52 -8.21 -16.96 9.28
N SER A 53 -8.82 -15.99 9.98
CA SER A 53 -8.10 -14.93 10.70
C SER A 53 -7.30 -15.46 11.90
N LEU A 54 -7.92 -16.24 12.80
CA LEU A 54 -7.21 -16.82 13.95
C LEU A 54 -6.10 -17.79 13.54
N ALA A 55 -6.25 -18.49 12.41
CA ALA A 55 -5.20 -19.38 11.91
C ALA A 55 -3.95 -18.61 11.44
N GLN A 56 -4.10 -17.40 10.91
CA GLN A 56 -2.99 -16.55 10.48
C GLN A 56 -2.13 -16.11 11.67
N ASP A 57 -2.75 -15.72 12.78
CA ASP A 57 -2.05 -15.35 14.02
C ASP A 57 -1.21 -16.51 14.56
N ILE A 58 -1.73 -17.74 14.51
CA ILE A 58 -0.99 -18.92 14.95
C ILE A 58 0.23 -19.14 14.07
N PHE A 59 0.08 -19.06 12.75
CA PHE A 59 1.22 -19.25 11.86
C PHE A 59 2.22 -18.11 12.00
N LYS A 60 1.80 -16.88 12.32
CA LYS A 60 2.70 -15.78 12.70
C LYS A 60 3.52 -16.16 13.93
N GLU A 61 2.88 -16.52 15.03
CA GLU A 61 3.55 -16.91 16.28
C GLU A 61 4.48 -18.13 16.09
N LEU A 62 4.01 -19.18 15.42
CA LEU A 62 4.82 -20.38 15.15
C LEU A 62 6.00 -20.07 14.21
N SER A 63 5.84 -19.15 13.25
CA SER A 63 6.93 -18.75 12.35
C SER A 63 8.03 -17.97 13.09
N GLN A 64 7.71 -17.31 14.19
CA GLN A 64 8.69 -16.61 15.02
C GLN A 64 9.51 -17.56 15.91
N ILE A 65 9.01 -18.78 16.18
CA ILE A 65 9.72 -19.81 16.94
C ILE A 65 10.63 -20.62 16.02
N GLU A 66 11.94 -20.40 16.11
CA GLU A 66 12.96 -21.05 15.26
C GLU A 66 12.86 -22.60 15.25
N ALA A 67 12.54 -23.20 16.40
CA ALA A 67 12.36 -24.66 16.51
C ALA A 67 11.12 -25.19 15.75
N CYS A 68 10.12 -24.35 15.52
CA CYS A 68 8.88 -24.72 14.82
C CYS A 68 8.96 -24.49 13.32
N GLN A 69 9.79 -23.55 12.84
CA GLN A 69 9.88 -23.17 11.42
C GLN A 69 10.07 -24.37 10.49
N GLY A 70 11.07 -25.22 10.72
CA GLY A 70 11.36 -26.38 9.85
C GLY A 70 10.19 -27.39 9.77
N PRO A 71 9.75 -27.97 10.90
CA PRO A 71 8.64 -28.93 10.90
C PRO A 71 7.32 -28.34 10.39
N MET A 72 7.03 -27.08 10.73
CA MET A 72 5.84 -26.36 10.28
C MET A 72 5.87 -26.19 8.75
N GLN A 73 6.98 -25.66 8.19
CA GLN A 73 7.13 -25.46 6.76
C GLN A 73 6.96 -26.78 5.98
N MET A 74 7.55 -27.88 6.48
CA MET A 74 7.45 -29.21 5.85
C MET A 74 6.01 -29.74 5.72
N ARG A 75 5.07 -29.25 6.53
CA ARG A 75 3.65 -29.64 6.48
C ARG A 75 2.76 -28.59 5.83
N LEU A 76 2.99 -27.32 6.16
CA LEU A 76 2.17 -26.22 5.72
C LEU A 76 2.42 -25.89 4.25
N ILE A 77 3.68 -25.75 3.82
CA ILE A 77 4.01 -25.29 2.48
C ILE A 77 3.46 -26.21 1.37
N PRO A 78 3.57 -27.56 1.45
CA PRO A 78 2.97 -28.42 0.44
C PRO A 78 1.44 -28.25 0.32
N THR A 79 0.77 -27.97 1.45
CA THR A 79 -0.68 -27.71 1.48
C THR A 79 -1.00 -26.39 0.78
N LEU A 80 -0.28 -25.31 1.09
CA LEU A 80 -0.46 -24.01 0.45
C LEU A 80 -0.17 -24.08 -1.06
N VAL A 81 0.91 -24.75 -1.46
CA VAL A 81 1.25 -24.99 -2.87
C VAL A 81 0.16 -25.76 -3.60
N SER A 82 -0.41 -26.80 -2.97
CA SER A 82 -1.53 -27.56 -3.53
C SER A 82 -2.77 -26.69 -3.75
N ILE A 83 -3.07 -25.77 -2.82
CA ILE A 83 -4.17 -24.80 -2.98
C ILE A 83 -3.92 -23.87 -4.16
N MET A 84 -2.71 -23.30 -4.26
CA MET A 84 -2.33 -22.36 -5.34
C MET A 84 -2.29 -23.01 -6.73
N GLN A 85 -2.05 -24.32 -6.79
CA GLN A 85 -2.02 -25.10 -8.04
C GLN A 85 -3.38 -25.73 -8.39
N ALA A 86 -4.35 -25.70 -7.47
CA ALA A 86 -5.67 -26.24 -7.73
C ALA A 86 -6.42 -25.37 -8.74
N PRO A 87 -7.23 -25.96 -9.63
CA PRO A 87 -8.08 -25.18 -10.54
C PRO A 87 -9.03 -24.27 -9.74
N ALA A 88 -9.09 -22.98 -10.11
CA ALA A 88 -9.86 -21.97 -9.39
C ALA A 88 -11.36 -22.30 -9.28
N ASP A 89 -11.91 -23.03 -10.26
CA ASP A 89 -13.31 -23.48 -10.28
C ASP A 89 -13.61 -24.62 -9.28
N LYS A 90 -12.58 -25.23 -8.69
CA LYS A 90 -12.70 -26.41 -7.82
C LYS A 90 -12.43 -26.12 -6.34
N ILE A 91 -12.00 -24.91 -6.02
CA ILE A 91 -11.73 -24.49 -4.64
C ILE A 91 -12.72 -23.39 -4.23
N PRO A 92 -13.05 -23.29 -2.93
CA PRO A 92 -13.88 -22.19 -2.43
C PRO A 92 -13.26 -20.83 -2.74
N ALA A 93 -14.10 -19.85 -3.09
CA ALA A 93 -13.67 -18.47 -3.29
C ALA A 93 -12.94 -17.94 -2.03
N GLY A 94 -11.88 -17.16 -2.24
CA GLY A 94 -11.05 -16.60 -1.18
C GLY A 94 -10.01 -17.55 -0.59
N LEU A 95 -10.16 -18.88 -0.72
CA LEU A 95 -9.20 -19.83 -0.13
C LEU A 95 -7.78 -19.65 -0.66
N CYS A 96 -7.64 -19.36 -1.96
CA CYS A 96 -6.34 -19.13 -2.58
C CYS A 96 -5.69 -17.83 -2.06
N ALA A 97 -6.44 -16.74 -2.01
CA ALA A 97 -5.98 -15.45 -1.48
C ALA A 97 -5.50 -15.59 -0.01
N THR A 98 -6.27 -16.28 0.84
CA THR A 98 -5.88 -16.56 2.23
C THR A 98 -4.63 -17.45 2.31
N ALA A 99 -4.50 -18.45 1.45
CA ALA A 99 -3.31 -19.31 1.42
C ALA A 99 -2.04 -18.51 1.09
N ILE A 100 -2.16 -17.52 0.20
CA ILE A 100 -1.06 -16.61 -0.14
C ILE A 100 -0.72 -15.70 1.04
N ASP A 101 -1.70 -15.14 1.76
CA ASP A 101 -1.43 -14.31 2.95
C ASP A 101 -0.68 -15.07 4.03
N ILE A 102 -1.04 -16.33 4.27
CA ILE A 102 -0.32 -17.18 5.22
C ILE A 102 1.12 -17.41 4.75
N LEU A 103 1.32 -17.66 3.46
CA LEU A 103 2.65 -17.77 2.90
C LEU A 103 3.45 -16.47 3.12
N THR A 104 2.83 -15.31 2.89
CA THR A 104 3.42 -13.99 3.16
C THR A 104 3.85 -13.88 4.62
N THR A 105 2.98 -14.22 5.56
CA THR A 105 3.27 -14.22 7.01
C THR A 105 4.45 -15.13 7.35
N VAL A 106 4.49 -16.35 6.80
CA VAL A 106 5.61 -17.29 7.01
C VAL A 106 6.91 -16.70 6.48
N VAL A 107 6.91 -16.12 5.27
CA VAL A 107 8.09 -15.50 4.66
C VAL A 107 8.59 -14.32 5.49
N ARG A 108 7.68 -13.43 5.93
CA ARG A 108 8.01 -12.25 6.74
C ARG A 108 8.63 -12.60 8.09
N ASN A 109 8.21 -13.70 8.69
CA ASN A 109 8.64 -14.11 10.03
C ASN A 109 9.77 -15.17 10.02
N THR A 110 10.12 -15.73 8.85
CA THR A 110 11.27 -16.65 8.71
C THR A 110 12.55 -15.85 8.48
N LYS A 111 13.57 -16.07 9.31
CA LYS A 111 14.88 -15.43 9.13
C LYS A 111 15.58 -15.96 7.87
N PRO A 112 16.19 -15.10 7.04
CA PRO A 112 16.97 -15.56 5.89
C PRO A 112 18.25 -16.28 6.35
N PRO A 113 18.79 -17.25 5.57
CA PRO A 113 18.27 -17.70 4.28
C PRO A 113 17.01 -18.57 4.43
N LEU A 114 16.06 -18.35 3.52
CA LEU A 114 14.83 -19.16 3.45
C LEU A 114 15.14 -20.58 2.98
N SER A 115 14.31 -21.53 3.42
CA SER A 115 14.45 -22.94 3.04
C SER A 115 14.23 -23.16 1.55
N GLN A 116 14.81 -24.25 1.01
CA GLN A 116 14.58 -24.65 -0.38
C GLN A 116 13.10 -24.95 -0.67
N LEU A 117 12.31 -25.27 0.35
CA LEU A 117 10.89 -25.48 0.21
C LEU A 117 10.16 -24.15 -0.10
N LEU A 118 10.54 -23.07 0.57
CA LEU A 118 10.02 -21.73 0.27
C LEU A 118 10.51 -21.22 -1.09
N ILE A 119 11.80 -21.37 -1.40
CA ILE A 119 12.39 -20.81 -2.63
C ILE A 119 12.05 -21.62 -3.88
N CYS A 120 12.10 -22.96 -3.83
CA CYS A 120 11.96 -23.79 -5.04
C CYS A 120 10.57 -24.37 -5.23
N GLN A 121 9.67 -24.30 -4.23
CA GLN A 121 8.28 -24.75 -4.37
C GLN A 121 7.27 -23.63 -4.14
N ALA A 122 7.37 -22.91 -3.02
CA ALA A 122 6.36 -21.90 -2.69
C ALA A 122 6.45 -20.65 -3.57
N PHE A 123 7.64 -20.08 -3.75
CA PHE A 123 7.86 -18.89 -4.57
C PHE A 123 7.38 -19.06 -6.03
N PRO A 124 7.75 -20.15 -6.74
CA PRO A 124 7.26 -20.35 -8.11
C PRO A 124 5.75 -20.58 -8.14
N ALA A 125 5.19 -21.29 -7.15
CA ALA A 125 3.76 -21.54 -7.08
C ALA A 125 2.95 -20.25 -6.90
N VAL A 126 3.37 -19.34 -6.00
CA VAL A 126 2.68 -18.05 -5.82
C VAL A 126 2.83 -17.16 -7.05
N ALA A 127 4.03 -17.06 -7.63
CA ALA A 127 4.25 -16.27 -8.84
C ALA A 127 3.37 -16.76 -10.01
N GLN A 128 3.33 -18.07 -10.24
CA GLN A 128 2.50 -18.67 -11.29
C GLN A 128 1.01 -18.51 -11.00
N CYS A 129 0.59 -18.69 -9.75
CA CYS A 129 -0.80 -18.49 -9.33
C CYS A 129 -1.28 -17.07 -9.61
N THR A 130 -0.47 -16.06 -9.25
CA THR A 130 -0.76 -14.65 -9.53
C THR A 130 -0.83 -14.34 -11.02
N LEU A 131 0.07 -14.93 -11.82
CA LEU A 131 0.08 -14.73 -13.28
C LEU A 131 -1.11 -15.32 -14.02
N HIS A 132 -1.78 -16.33 -13.44
CA HIS A 132 -2.84 -17.10 -14.11
C HIS A 132 -4.22 -16.94 -13.47
N THR A 133 -4.34 -16.17 -12.39
CA THR A 133 -5.63 -15.90 -11.75
C THR A 133 -6.36 -14.75 -12.45
N ASP A 134 -7.69 -14.76 -12.36
CA ASP A 134 -8.56 -13.64 -12.72
C ASP A 134 -9.15 -12.94 -11.47
N ASP A 135 -8.80 -13.42 -10.26
CA ASP A 135 -9.29 -12.90 -8.98
C ASP A 135 -8.39 -11.78 -8.43
N ASN A 136 -8.98 -10.60 -8.22
CA ASN A 136 -8.27 -9.40 -7.75
C ASN A 136 -7.59 -9.62 -6.38
N ALA A 137 -8.24 -10.30 -5.44
CA ALA A 137 -7.68 -10.54 -4.11
C ALA A 137 -6.43 -11.44 -4.20
N THR A 138 -6.51 -12.52 -5.00
CA THR A 138 -5.38 -13.40 -5.27
C THR A 138 -4.22 -12.65 -5.96
N MET A 139 -4.52 -11.72 -6.87
CA MET A 139 -3.49 -10.88 -7.49
C MET A 139 -2.79 -9.96 -6.49
N GLN A 140 -3.58 -9.25 -5.68
CA GLN A 140 -3.09 -8.33 -4.65
C GLN A 140 -2.21 -9.05 -3.62
N ASN A 141 -2.73 -10.13 -3.04
CA ASN A 141 -2.01 -10.92 -2.04
C ASN A 141 -0.75 -11.55 -2.64
N GLY A 142 -0.81 -11.97 -3.90
CA GLY A 142 0.33 -12.48 -4.66
C GLY A 142 1.45 -11.45 -4.79
N GLY A 143 1.11 -10.22 -5.16
CA GLY A 143 2.05 -9.10 -5.22
C GLY A 143 2.71 -8.82 -3.86
N GLU A 144 1.92 -8.78 -2.78
CA GLU A 144 2.44 -8.59 -1.41
C GLU A 144 3.32 -9.76 -0.94
N CYS A 145 2.99 -10.99 -1.33
CA CYS A 145 3.83 -12.16 -1.04
C CYS A 145 5.18 -12.05 -1.74
N LEU A 146 5.20 -11.69 -3.02
CA LEU A 146 6.42 -11.46 -3.77
C LEU A 146 7.23 -10.29 -3.20
N ARG A 147 6.56 -9.23 -2.73
CA ARG A 147 7.22 -8.13 -2.00
C ARG A 147 7.93 -8.65 -0.75
N ALA A 148 7.29 -9.53 0.01
CA ALA A 148 7.89 -10.15 1.18
C ALA A 148 9.17 -10.93 0.82
N TYR A 149 9.14 -11.74 -0.24
CA TYR A 149 10.33 -12.45 -0.73
C TYR A 149 11.47 -11.50 -1.11
N VAL A 150 11.17 -10.45 -1.90
CA VAL A 150 12.16 -9.45 -2.33
C VAL A 150 12.75 -8.70 -1.12
N SER A 151 11.92 -8.33 -0.14
CA SER A 151 12.40 -7.60 1.03
C SER A 151 13.26 -8.47 1.95
N VAL A 152 12.85 -9.72 2.18
CA VAL A 152 13.50 -10.65 3.12
C VAL A 152 14.77 -11.28 2.53
N THR A 153 14.75 -11.70 1.26
CA THR A 153 15.86 -12.44 0.64
C THR A 153 16.00 -12.18 -0.87
N LEU A 154 16.30 -10.93 -1.24
CA LEU A 154 16.58 -10.58 -2.64
C LEU A 154 17.62 -11.50 -3.29
N GLU A 155 18.68 -11.86 -2.56
CA GLU A 155 19.77 -12.70 -3.09
C GLU A 155 19.26 -14.07 -3.56
N GLN A 156 18.42 -14.75 -2.75
CA GLN A 156 17.88 -16.06 -3.15
C GLN A 156 16.88 -15.94 -4.29
N VAL A 157 16.09 -14.86 -4.33
CA VAL A 157 15.16 -14.60 -5.44
C VAL A 157 15.91 -14.37 -6.75
N ALA A 158 17.02 -13.61 -6.71
CA ALA A 158 17.85 -13.34 -7.89
C ALA A 158 18.65 -14.56 -8.37
N GLN A 159 19.08 -15.43 -7.44
CA GLN A 159 19.84 -16.65 -7.74
C GLN A 159 18.97 -17.83 -8.19
N TRP A 160 17.68 -17.86 -7.82
CA TRP A 160 16.75 -18.88 -8.28
C TRP A 160 16.44 -18.69 -9.77
N HIS A 161 16.37 -19.80 -10.52
CA HIS A 161 16.03 -19.83 -11.94
C HIS A 161 15.06 -20.98 -12.25
N ASP A 162 14.17 -20.76 -13.21
CA ASP A 162 13.35 -21.83 -13.79
C ASP A 162 14.13 -22.66 -14.83
N GLU A 163 13.47 -23.67 -15.41
CA GLU A 163 14.07 -24.53 -16.44
C GLU A 163 14.40 -23.79 -17.74
N GLN A 164 13.75 -22.65 -17.99
CA GLN A 164 13.95 -21.80 -19.16
C GLN A 164 15.06 -20.75 -18.93
N GLY A 165 15.58 -20.62 -17.71
CA GLY A 165 16.61 -19.67 -17.33
C GLY A 165 16.08 -18.31 -16.90
N HIS A 166 14.78 -18.14 -16.68
CA HIS A 166 14.24 -16.92 -16.06
C HIS A 166 14.50 -16.97 -14.57
N ASN A 167 15.05 -15.88 -14.01
CA ASN A 167 15.28 -15.77 -12.58
C ASN A 167 14.04 -15.30 -11.81
N GLY A 168 14.10 -15.28 -10.48
CA GLY A 168 12.95 -14.88 -9.66
C GLY A 168 12.54 -13.41 -9.87
N LEU A 169 13.50 -12.53 -10.11
CA LEU A 169 13.21 -11.12 -10.44
C LEU A 169 12.42 -10.98 -11.74
N TRP A 170 12.66 -11.83 -12.73
CA TRP A 170 11.86 -11.86 -13.95
C TRP A 170 10.38 -12.13 -13.66
N TYR A 171 10.08 -13.08 -12.78
CA TYR A 171 8.70 -13.37 -12.36
C TYR A 171 8.05 -12.21 -11.61
N VAL A 172 8.80 -11.56 -10.70
CA VAL A 172 8.32 -10.35 -10.01
C VAL A 172 7.98 -9.27 -11.03
N MET A 173 8.81 -9.07 -12.05
CA MET A 173 8.57 -8.11 -13.13
C MET A 173 7.34 -8.45 -13.97
N GLN A 174 7.10 -9.73 -14.28
CA GLN A 174 5.87 -10.14 -14.98
C GLN A 174 4.62 -9.84 -14.15
N VAL A 175 4.65 -10.12 -12.84
CA VAL A 175 3.54 -9.80 -11.94
C VAL A 175 3.32 -8.29 -11.85
N VAL A 176 4.39 -7.49 -11.66
CA VAL A 176 4.29 -6.02 -11.69
C VAL A 176 3.66 -5.54 -13.00
N SER A 177 4.05 -6.11 -14.14
CA SER A 177 3.47 -5.77 -15.44
C SER A 177 1.99 -6.12 -15.54
N GLN A 178 1.53 -7.21 -14.93
CA GLN A 178 0.12 -7.60 -14.94
C GLN A 178 -0.73 -6.73 -13.99
N LEU A 179 -0.21 -6.43 -12.79
CA LEU A 179 -0.88 -5.57 -11.81
C LEU A 179 -1.02 -4.12 -12.32
N LEU A 180 -0.08 -3.67 -13.16
CA LEU A 180 -0.11 -2.36 -13.80
C LEU A 180 -0.77 -2.35 -15.18
N ASP A 181 -1.36 -3.47 -15.62
CA ASP A 181 -1.98 -3.54 -16.95
C ASP A 181 -3.24 -2.65 -17.01
N PRO A 182 -3.30 -1.63 -17.87
CA PRO A 182 -4.48 -0.78 -18.04
C PRO A 182 -5.68 -1.50 -18.71
N ARG A 183 -5.60 -2.81 -18.98
CA ARG A 183 -6.72 -3.58 -19.51
C ARG A 183 -7.47 -4.33 -18.41
N THR A 184 -6.87 -4.46 -17.23
CA THR A 184 -7.44 -5.13 -16.06
C THR A 184 -8.06 -4.12 -15.10
N SER A 185 -8.82 -4.62 -14.12
CA SER A 185 -9.42 -3.81 -13.06
C SER A 185 -8.40 -2.88 -12.41
N GLU A 186 -8.79 -1.63 -12.08
CA GLU A 186 -7.92 -0.69 -11.36
C GLU A 186 -7.44 -1.26 -10.01
N PHE A 187 -8.26 -2.08 -9.36
CA PHE A 187 -7.98 -2.64 -8.04
C PHE A 187 -6.79 -3.60 -8.04
N THR A 188 -6.37 -4.12 -9.19
CA THR A 188 -5.11 -4.89 -9.31
C THR A 188 -3.89 -4.08 -8.86
N ALA A 189 -3.96 -2.75 -8.94
CA ALA A 189 -2.90 -1.84 -8.52
C ALA A 189 -3.04 -1.31 -7.08
N ALA A 190 -3.96 -1.84 -6.26
CA ALA A 190 -4.19 -1.35 -4.90
C ALA A 190 -2.91 -1.37 -4.02
N PHE A 191 -2.06 -2.39 -4.15
CA PHE A 191 -0.84 -2.53 -3.33
C PHE A 191 0.47 -2.56 -4.14
N VAL A 192 0.39 -2.45 -5.48
CA VAL A 192 1.57 -2.58 -6.35
C VAL A 192 2.62 -1.50 -6.07
N GLY A 193 2.23 -0.33 -5.56
CA GLY A 193 3.15 0.72 -5.16
C GLY A 193 4.17 0.29 -4.12
N ARG A 194 3.76 -0.53 -3.13
CA ARG A 194 4.65 -1.07 -2.09
C ARG A 194 5.65 -2.06 -2.68
N LEU A 195 5.20 -2.93 -3.58
CA LEU A 195 6.06 -3.87 -4.30
C LEU A 195 7.11 -3.15 -5.14
N VAL A 196 6.69 -2.17 -5.96
CA VAL A 196 7.60 -1.39 -6.82
C VAL A 196 8.60 -0.61 -5.98
N SER A 197 8.15 0.07 -4.92
CA SER A 197 9.04 0.83 -4.03
C SER A 197 10.09 -0.06 -3.36
N THR A 198 9.68 -1.26 -2.91
CA THR A 198 10.58 -2.27 -2.35
C THR A 198 11.60 -2.75 -3.39
N LEU A 199 11.14 -3.00 -4.62
CA LEU A 199 11.99 -3.46 -5.71
C LEU A 199 13.04 -2.41 -6.09
N ILE A 200 12.65 -1.13 -6.17
CA ILE A 200 13.57 0.00 -6.39
C ILE A 200 14.59 0.09 -5.25
N SER A 201 14.15 0.00 -4.00
CA SER A 201 15.00 0.11 -2.81
C SER A 201 16.03 -1.03 -2.74
N LYS A 202 15.61 -2.27 -3.02
CA LYS A 202 16.46 -3.47 -2.86
C LYS A 202 17.28 -3.79 -4.10
N ALA A 203 16.67 -3.77 -5.27
CA ALA A 203 17.25 -4.24 -6.53
C ALA A 203 17.63 -3.10 -7.48
N GLY A 204 17.37 -1.82 -7.17
CA GLY A 204 17.36 -0.70 -8.13
C GLY A 204 18.48 -0.63 -9.18
N ARG A 205 19.71 -1.09 -8.88
CA ARG A 205 20.80 -1.16 -9.86
C ARG A 205 20.64 -2.27 -10.91
N GLU A 206 20.02 -3.38 -10.54
CA GLU A 206 19.70 -4.53 -11.39
C GLU A 206 18.46 -4.29 -12.26
N LEU A 207 17.60 -3.33 -11.88
CA LEU A 207 16.41 -2.99 -12.65
C LEU A 207 16.76 -2.28 -13.95
N GLY A 208 17.71 -1.34 -13.95
CA GLY A 208 18.15 -0.63 -15.16
C GLY A 208 16.99 -0.11 -16.01
N GLU A 209 16.91 -0.54 -17.27
CA GLU A 209 15.86 -0.17 -18.23
C GLU A 209 14.44 -0.59 -17.82
N ASN A 210 14.31 -1.61 -16.94
CA ASN A 210 13.00 -2.06 -16.46
C ASN A 210 12.31 -1.01 -15.57
N LEU A 211 13.08 -0.12 -14.91
CA LEU A 211 12.51 0.94 -14.09
C LEU A 211 11.67 1.90 -14.93
N ASP A 212 12.21 2.37 -16.05
CA ASP A 212 11.50 3.26 -16.98
C ASP A 212 10.22 2.62 -17.51
N GLN A 213 10.26 1.31 -17.80
CA GLN A 213 9.09 0.55 -18.24
C GLN A 213 8.02 0.47 -17.13
N ILE A 214 8.41 0.24 -15.88
CA ILE A 214 7.48 0.25 -14.73
C ILE A 214 6.85 1.63 -14.57
N LEU A 215 7.64 2.69 -14.58
CA LEU A 215 7.12 4.05 -14.39
C LEU A 215 6.14 4.44 -15.51
N ARG A 216 6.39 4.02 -16.76
CA ARG A 216 5.42 4.17 -17.86
C ARG A 216 4.13 3.40 -17.62
N ALA A 217 4.22 2.17 -17.11
CA ALA A 217 3.05 1.36 -16.78
C ALA A 217 2.24 1.99 -15.64
N ILE A 218 2.91 2.54 -14.61
CA ILE A 218 2.28 3.31 -13.52
C ILE A 218 1.52 4.52 -14.09
N LEU A 219 2.16 5.33 -14.94
CA LEU A 219 1.50 6.48 -15.58
C LEU A 219 0.26 6.05 -16.39
N SER A 220 0.36 4.94 -17.13
CA SER A 220 -0.76 4.41 -17.90
C SER A 220 -1.89 3.91 -17.00
N LYS A 221 -1.58 3.30 -15.85
CA LYS A 221 -2.59 2.80 -14.90
C LYS A 221 -3.26 3.95 -14.14
N MET A 222 -2.49 4.98 -13.75
CA MET A 222 -3.01 6.20 -13.14
C MET A 222 -4.03 6.92 -14.03
N GLN A 223 -3.90 6.85 -15.36
CA GLN A 223 -4.87 7.48 -16.27
C GLN A 223 -6.27 6.87 -16.18
N GLN A 224 -6.39 5.62 -15.72
CA GLN A 224 -7.66 4.90 -15.61
C GLN A 224 -8.16 4.79 -14.18
N ALA A 225 -7.28 4.97 -13.20
CA ALA A 225 -7.61 4.80 -11.81
C ALA A 225 -8.35 6.04 -11.29
N GLU A 226 -9.53 5.81 -10.69
CA GLU A 226 -10.34 6.85 -10.07
C GLU A 226 -10.32 6.71 -8.55
N THR A 227 -10.21 5.48 -8.05
CA THR A 227 -10.23 5.19 -6.62
C THR A 227 -8.98 5.72 -5.91
N LEU A 228 -9.17 6.40 -4.78
CA LEU A 228 -8.12 7.02 -3.97
C LEU A 228 -7.04 6.03 -3.52
N SER A 229 -7.40 4.85 -3.02
CA SER A 229 -6.43 3.84 -2.55
C SER A 229 -5.47 3.40 -3.66
N VAL A 230 -5.99 3.19 -4.87
CA VAL A 230 -5.19 2.85 -6.05
C VAL A 230 -4.30 4.02 -6.46
N MET A 231 -4.86 5.23 -6.53
CA MET A 231 -4.10 6.44 -6.88
C MET A 231 -2.99 6.74 -5.88
N GLN A 232 -3.26 6.64 -4.58
CA GLN A 232 -2.27 6.78 -3.52
C GLN A 232 -1.15 5.75 -3.71
N SER A 233 -1.47 4.47 -3.88
CA SER A 233 -0.48 3.41 -4.12
C SER A 233 0.47 3.74 -5.28
N LEU A 234 -0.08 4.20 -6.41
CA LEU A 234 0.69 4.54 -7.61
C LEU A 234 1.53 5.83 -7.43
N ILE A 235 0.95 6.89 -6.88
CA ILE A 235 1.62 8.17 -6.63
C ILE A 235 2.77 7.99 -5.63
N MET A 236 2.58 7.14 -4.62
CA MET A 236 3.59 6.88 -3.61
C MET A 236 4.91 6.34 -4.19
N VAL A 237 4.90 5.69 -5.36
CA VAL A 237 6.15 5.28 -6.03
C VAL A 237 7.00 6.50 -6.40
N PHE A 238 6.38 7.55 -6.95
CA PHE A 238 7.08 8.80 -7.26
C PHE A 238 7.49 9.54 -5.99
N ALA A 239 6.65 9.54 -4.96
CA ALA A 239 6.99 10.11 -3.66
C ALA A 239 8.27 9.48 -3.10
N HIS A 240 8.39 8.15 -3.09
CA HIS A 240 9.61 7.46 -2.66
C HIS A 240 10.82 7.81 -3.54
N LEU A 241 10.65 7.90 -4.87
CA LEU A 241 11.73 8.28 -5.79
C LEU A 241 12.25 9.70 -5.58
N VAL A 242 11.43 10.64 -5.11
CA VAL A 242 11.88 11.99 -4.73
C VAL A 242 12.96 11.95 -3.63
N HIS A 243 12.93 10.95 -2.74
CA HIS A 243 13.93 10.85 -1.67
C HIS A 243 15.27 10.29 -2.14
N THR A 244 15.28 9.48 -3.20
CA THR A 244 16.47 8.71 -3.63
C THR A 244 17.05 9.19 -4.96
N GLN A 245 16.21 9.60 -5.91
CA GLN A 245 16.57 9.90 -7.30
C GLN A 245 15.77 11.09 -7.84
N LEU A 246 15.72 12.20 -7.09
CA LEU A 246 14.95 13.40 -7.48
C LEU A 246 15.25 13.91 -8.90
N GLU A 247 16.51 14.20 -9.21
CA GLU A 247 16.87 14.78 -10.50
C GLU A 247 16.61 13.81 -11.68
N PRO A 248 17.04 12.52 -11.63
CA PRO A 248 16.65 11.53 -12.64
C PRO A 248 15.13 11.38 -12.81
N LEU A 249 14.36 11.45 -11.72
CA LEU A 249 12.90 11.38 -11.79
C LEU A 249 12.32 12.56 -12.56
N LEU A 250 12.77 13.79 -12.29
CA LEU A 250 12.30 14.99 -12.99
C LEU A 250 12.68 14.95 -14.47
N GLU A 251 13.89 14.49 -14.80
CA GLU A 251 14.34 14.30 -16.18
C GLU A 251 13.48 13.27 -16.92
N PHE A 252 13.25 12.12 -16.29
CA PHE A 252 12.40 11.06 -16.82
C PHE A 252 10.97 11.57 -17.08
N LEU A 253 10.30 12.15 -16.09
CA LEU A 253 8.92 12.61 -16.21
C LEU A 253 8.75 13.76 -17.22
N CYS A 254 9.79 14.56 -17.45
CA CYS A 254 9.78 15.60 -18.50
C CYS A 254 10.04 15.04 -19.90
N SER A 255 10.76 13.92 -20.01
CA SER A 255 11.07 13.30 -21.30
C SER A 255 9.86 12.65 -21.97
N LEU A 256 8.78 12.40 -21.21
CA LEU A 256 7.60 11.67 -21.66
C LEU A 256 6.38 12.59 -21.83
N PRO A 257 5.58 12.40 -22.90
CA PRO A 257 4.26 13.00 -22.95
C PRO A 257 3.32 12.28 -21.98
N GLY A 258 2.63 13.05 -21.15
CA GLY A 258 1.50 12.61 -20.35
C GLY A 258 0.22 12.46 -21.20
N PRO A 259 -0.90 12.04 -20.58
CA PRO A 259 -2.14 11.74 -21.28
C PRO A 259 -2.78 12.96 -21.97
N THR A 260 -2.41 14.17 -21.53
CA THR A 260 -2.91 15.45 -22.07
C THR A 260 -1.98 16.06 -23.14
N GLY A 261 -0.90 15.36 -23.52
CA GLY A 261 0.12 15.86 -24.45
C GLY A 261 1.14 16.83 -23.83
N LYS A 262 0.94 17.23 -22.58
CA LYS A 262 1.91 17.95 -21.73
C LYS A 262 2.90 16.97 -21.09
N PRO A 263 4.04 17.43 -20.52
CA PRO A 263 4.99 16.54 -19.86
C PRO A 263 4.32 15.69 -18.78
N ALA A 264 4.72 14.42 -18.62
CA ALA A 264 4.16 13.52 -17.61
C ALA A 264 4.33 14.06 -16.17
N LEU A 265 5.34 14.90 -15.94
CA LEU A 265 5.52 15.62 -14.67
C LEU A 265 4.29 16.45 -14.29
N GLU A 266 3.69 17.15 -15.26
CA GLU A 266 2.48 17.95 -15.01
C GLU A 266 1.31 17.05 -14.60
N PHE A 267 1.16 15.89 -15.25
CA PHE A 267 0.12 14.92 -14.91
C PHE A 267 0.30 14.37 -13.48
N VAL A 268 1.51 13.91 -13.14
CA VAL A 268 1.81 13.38 -11.79
C VAL A 268 1.56 14.44 -10.72
N MET A 269 2.04 15.67 -10.93
CA MET A 269 1.83 16.75 -9.96
C MET A 269 0.36 17.13 -9.83
N ALA A 270 -0.39 17.21 -10.94
CA ALA A 270 -1.81 17.52 -10.89
C ALA A 270 -2.60 16.48 -10.09
N GLU A 271 -2.40 15.19 -10.37
CA GLU A 271 -3.09 14.09 -9.69
C GLU A 271 -2.69 13.95 -8.22
N TRP A 272 -1.40 14.21 -7.91
CA TRP A 272 -0.89 14.17 -6.54
C TRP A 272 -1.42 15.33 -5.71
N THR A 273 -1.26 16.59 -6.16
CA THR A 273 -1.68 17.74 -5.36
C THR A 273 -3.19 17.78 -5.13
N SER A 274 -4.00 17.26 -6.06
CA SER A 274 -5.45 17.22 -5.89
C SER A 274 -5.94 16.15 -4.89
N ARG A 275 -5.09 15.17 -4.53
CA ARG A 275 -5.45 14.05 -3.62
C ARG A 275 -4.60 13.98 -2.37
N GLN A 276 -3.55 14.79 -2.25
CA GLN A 276 -2.63 14.78 -1.10
C GLN A 276 -3.36 14.88 0.24
N HIS A 277 -4.39 15.74 0.32
CA HIS A 277 -5.18 15.95 1.53
C HIS A 277 -6.06 14.75 1.93
N LEU A 278 -6.20 13.75 1.06
CA LEU A 278 -6.98 12.54 1.28
C LEU A 278 -6.09 11.32 1.61
N PHE A 279 -4.77 11.45 1.49
CA PHE A 279 -3.88 10.32 1.78
C PHE A 279 -3.98 9.89 3.24
N TYR A 280 -3.97 8.57 3.45
CA TYR A 280 -4.05 7.92 4.76
C TYR A 280 -2.81 7.04 5.01
N GLY A 281 -2.60 6.66 6.27
CA GLY A 281 -1.41 5.94 6.72
C GLY A 281 -0.34 6.89 7.28
N GLN A 282 0.19 6.57 8.48
CA GLN A 282 1.15 7.44 9.15
C GLN A 282 2.48 7.53 8.38
N TYR A 283 2.96 6.38 7.89
CA TYR A 283 4.21 6.32 7.13
C TYR A 283 4.06 6.98 5.75
N GLU A 284 3.01 6.64 5.01
CA GLU A 284 2.70 7.22 3.70
C GLU A 284 2.55 8.74 3.78
N GLY A 285 1.90 9.25 4.83
CA GLY A 285 1.78 10.67 5.12
C GLY A 285 3.14 11.36 5.31
N LYS A 286 4.06 10.75 6.08
CA LYS A 286 5.43 11.26 6.28
C LYS A 286 6.21 11.32 4.97
N VAL A 287 6.24 10.21 4.22
CA VAL A 287 6.97 10.13 2.94
C VAL A 287 6.44 11.18 1.97
N SER A 288 5.13 11.25 1.78
CA SER A 288 4.52 12.20 0.85
C SER A 288 4.77 13.67 1.25
N SER A 289 4.58 14.00 2.53
CA SER A 289 4.78 15.37 3.03
C SER A 289 6.22 15.84 2.87
N VAL A 290 7.19 15.01 3.25
CA VAL A 290 8.61 15.34 3.13
C VAL A 290 9.04 15.39 1.65
N ALA A 291 8.48 14.55 0.78
CA ALA A 291 8.71 14.61 -0.66
C ALA A 291 8.25 15.95 -1.25
N LEU A 292 7.05 16.42 -0.90
CA LEU A 292 6.53 17.72 -1.33
C LEU A 292 7.41 18.88 -0.83
N CYS A 293 7.89 18.83 0.42
CA CYS A 293 8.86 19.79 0.94
C CYS A 293 10.15 19.82 0.10
N LYS A 294 10.69 18.64 -0.26
CA LYS A 294 11.90 18.53 -1.10
C LYS A 294 11.67 19.07 -2.50
N LEU A 295 10.52 18.78 -3.12
CA LEU A 295 10.16 19.30 -4.44
C LEU A 295 10.06 20.84 -4.43
N LEU A 296 9.41 21.41 -3.41
CA LEU A 296 9.31 22.86 -3.23
C LEU A 296 10.70 23.50 -3.04
N GLN A 297 11.51 22.94 -2.14
CA GLN A 297 12.85 23.43 -1.86
C GLN A 297 13.76 23.34 -3.09
N HIS A 298 13.73 22.23 -3.82
CA HIS A 298 14.50 22.05 -5.07
C HIS A 298 14.05 23.03 -6.15
N GLY A 299 12.74 23.15 -6.37
CA GLY A 299 12.17 24.05 -7.36
C GLY A 299 12.59 25.51 -7.18
N ILE A 300 12.79 25.95 -5.94
CA ILE A 300 13.22 27.31 -5.61
C ILE A 300 14.74 27.43 -5.63
N ASN A 301 15.46 26.55 -4.92
CA ASN A 301 16.92 26.66 -4.79
C ASN A 301 17.65 26.48 -6.12
N ALA A 302 17.14 25.60 -7.00
CA ALA A 302 17.72 25.33 -8.31
C ALA A 302 17.10 26.17 -9.45
N ASP A 303 16.12 27.03 -9.14
CA ASP A 303 15.30 27.75 -10.14
C ASP A 303 14.72 26.83 -11.23
N ASP A 304 14.21 25.67 -10.83
CA ASP A 304 13.78 24.62 -11.75
C ASP A 304 12.43 24.94 -12.42
N LYS A 305 12.50 25.44 -13.65
CA LYS A 305 11.33 25.80 -14.47
C LYS A 305 10.41 24.62 -14.77
N ARG A 306 10.93 23.38 -14.76
CA ARG A 306 10.10 22.18 -14.96
C ARG A 306 9.01 22.08 -13.90
N LEU A 307 9.28 22.55 -12.67
CA LEU A 307 8.33 22.59 -11.57
C LEU A 307 7.58 23.92 -11.50
N GLN A 308 8.28 25.06 -11.64
CA GLN A 308 7.67 26.38 -11.47
C GLN A 308 6.63 26.73 -12.54
N ASP A 309 6.78 26.22 -13.76
CA ASP A 309 5.87 26.54 -14.87
C ASP A 309 4.58 25.69 -14.86
N ILE A 310 4.53 24.66 -14.02
CA ILE A 310 3.35 23.81 -13.84
C ILE A 310 2.26 24.57 -13.08
N ARG A 311 1.03 24.48 -13.58
CA ARG A 311 -0.17 25.02 -12.92
C ARG A 311 -1.14 23.90 -12.61
N VAL A 312 -1.53 23.78 -11.35
CA VAL A 312 -2.50 22.80 -10.85
C VAL A 312 -3.71 23.51 -10.27
N LYS A 313 -4.78 22.74 -9.98
CA LYS A 313 -5.96 23.27 -9.29
C LYS A 313 -5.56 23.74 -7.89
N GLY A 314 -6.01 24.93 -7.49
CA GLY A 314 -5.92 25.43 -6.13
C GLY A 314 -7.19 25.09 -5.36
N GLU A 315 -7.74 26.06 -4.66
CA GLU A 315 -8.93 25.90 -3.82
C GLU A 315 -10.20 26.38 -4.52
N GLU A 316 -11.34 25.78 -4.16
CA GLU A 316 -12.65 26.29 -4.55
C GLU A 316 -13.03 27.48 -3.65
N ILE A 317 -13.48 28.59 -4.25
CA ILE A 317 -13.84 29.81 -3.53
C ILE A 317 -15.34 29.79 -3.22
N TYR A 318 -15.68 29.68 -1.94
CA TYR A 318 -17.06 29.68 -1.47
C TYR A 318 -17.55 31.08 -1.07
N GLY A 319 -18.82 31.38 -1.35
CA GLY A 319 -19.48 32.58 -0.84
C GLY A 319 -19.81 32.42 0.65
N LEU A 320 -19.33 33.33 1.50
CA LEU A 320 -19.55 33.29 2.97
C LEU A 320 -21.04 33.31 3.38
N ASP A 321 -21.91 33.78 2.49
CA ASP A 321 -23.36 33.89 2.72
C ASP A 321 -24.16 32.72 2.09
N GLU A 322 -23.49 31.80 1.40
CA GLU A 322 -24.12 30.63 0.80
C GLU A 322 -24.27 29.55 1.89
N GLY A 323 -25.52 29.22 2.26
CA GLY A 323 -25.80 28.07 3.15
C GLY A 323 -25.39 26.74 2.52
N THR A 324 -25.72 25.61 3.14
CA THR A 324 -25.32 24.25 2.70
C THR A 324 -25.33 24.07 1.18
N ARG A 325 -24.16 23.74 0.62
CA ARG A 325 -23.97 23.56 -0.82
C ARG A 325 -24.18 22.10 -1.19
N THR A 326 -25.32 21.81 -1.80
CA THR A 326 -25.66 20.49 -2.31
C THR A 326 -25.07 20.28 -3.72
N ARG A 327 -24.99 19.02 -4.18
CA ARG A 327 -24.56 18.67 -5.55
C ARG A 327 -25.32 19.46 -6.63
N SER A 328 -26.62 19.69 -6.42
CA SER A 328 -27.48 20.48 -7.33
C SER A 328 -27.15 21.98 -7.36
N LYS A 329 -26.74 22.58 -6.23
CA LYS A 329 -26.28 23.98 -6.19
C LYS A 329 -24.92 24.16 -6.87
N SER A 330 -24.02 23.17 -6.72
CA SER A 330 -22.72 23.21 -7.39
C SER A 330 -22.86 23.11 -8.91
N ALA A 331 -23.68 22.18 -9.41
CA ALA A 331 -23.96 22.05 -10.83
C ALA A 331 -24.59 23.33 -11.43
N LYS A 332 -25.51 23.99 -10.71
CA LYS A 332 -26.14 25.25 -11.14
C LYS A 332 -25.16 26.43 -11.21
N ASN A 333 -24.12 26.47 -10.38
CA ASN A 333 -23.11 27.53 -10.43
C ASN A 333 -22.08 27.31 -11.56
N ASP A 334 -21.86 26.06 -11.99
CA ASP A 334 -20.98 25.72 -13.12
C ASP A 334 -21.67 25.82 -14.49
N SER A 335 -23.00 25.70 -14.53
CA SER A 335 -23.82 25.89 -15.73
C SER A 335 -24.79 27.07 -15.55
N SER A 336 -24.45 28.24 -16.10
CA SER A 336 -25.43 29.31 -16.32
C SER A 336 -26.44 28.88 -17.38
N ASP A 337 -27.44 28.09 -17.01
CA ASP A 337 -28.76 28.08 -17.64
C ASP A 337 -29.80 27.55 -16.65
N MET A 338 -30.70 28.46 -16.25
CA MET A 338 -31.77 28.23 -15.29
C MET A 338 -32.78 27.20 -15.80
N TRP A 339 -33.11 26.20 -14.97
CA TRP A 339 -34.49 25.76 -14.76
C TRP A 339 -34.69 25.36 -13.29
N GLU A 340 -35.73 25.93 -12.67
CA GLU A 340 -36.27 25.49 -11.39
C GLU A 340 -37.06 24.21 -11.63
N ASP A 341 -36.83 23.17 -10.80
CA ASP A 341 -37.88 22.29 -10.34
C ASP A 341 -37.43 21.53 -9.09
N GLN A 342 -38.45 21.18 -8.30
CA GLN A 342 -38.49 20.82 -6.88
C GLN A 342 -38.21 19.33 -6.62
N ASP A 343 -37.75 19.08 -5.38
CA ASP A 343 -37.84 17.88 -4.55
C ASP A 343 -37.04 16.61 -4.96
N GLU A 344 -36.13 16.15 -4.08
CA GLU A 344 -36.38 15.18 -3.00
C GLU A 344 -35.06 14.94 -2.23
N ASP A 345 -35.17 14.87 -0.90
CA ASP A 345 -34.08 14.63 0.05
C ASP A 345 -33.64 13.15 0.00
N ASP A 346 -32.36 12.91 -0.25
CA ASP A 346 -31.66 11.67 0.10
C ASP A 346 -30.36 12.07 0.83
N ASP A 347 -30.42 12.06 2.16
CA ASP A 347 -29.27 12.20 3.05
C ASP A 347 -28.49 10.87 3.07
N GLU A 348 -27.49 10.75 2.21
CA GLU A 348 -26.36 9.84 2.44
C GLU A 348 -25.24 10.64 3.13
N GLU A 349 -25.16 10.51 4.45
CA GLU A 349 -23.97 10.87 5.23
C GLU A 349 -22.82 9.94 4.80
N GLU A 350 -22.08 10.35 3.78
CA GLU A 350 -20.78 9.76 3.43
C GLU A 350 -19.79 10.19 4.51
N ASP A 351 -19.65 9.37 5.55
CA ASP A 351 -18.66 9.49 6.63
C ASP A 351 -17.26 9.33 6.00
N GLY A 352 -16.79 10.43 5.40
CA GLY A 352 -15.60 10.47 4.55
C GLY A 352 -14.33 10.28 5.37
N LEU A 353 -13.55 9.27 4.98
CA LEU A 353 -12.16 9.04 5.39
C LEU A 353 -11.39 10.37 5.44
N ALA A 354 -11.23 10.94 6.63
CA ALA A 354 -10.53 12.20 6.81
C ALA A 354 -9.03 11.97 6.59
N GLY A 355 -8.52 12.44 5.44
CA GLY A 355 -7.08 12.43 5.17
C GLY A 355 -6.31 13.41 6.06
N GLN A 356 -4.98 13.33 6.03
CA GLN A 356 -4.11 14.14 6.90
C GLN A 356 -3.93 15.57 6.38
N LEU A 357 -4.62 16.55 6.98
CA LEU A 357 -4.43 17.97 6.66
C LEU A 357 -3.22 18.56 7.40
N LEU A 358 -2.53 19.52 6.77
CA LEU A 358 -1.41 20.25 7.38
C LEU A 358 -1.82 20.96 8.68
N SER A 359 -3.06 21.48 8.72
CA SER A 359 -3.64 22.09 9.92
C SER A 359 -3.70 21.11 11.09
N ASP A 360 -4.04 19.85 10.83
CA ASP A 360 -4.21 18.82 11.85
C ASP A 360 -2.86 18.36 12.39
N ILE A 361 -1.85 18.28 11.51
CA ILE A 361 -0.47 17.93 11.90
C ILE A 361 0.16 19.03 12.78
N LEU A 362 -0.13 20.31 12.51
CA LEU A 362 0.45 21.45 13.25
C LEU A 362 -0.34 21.85 14.49
N ALA A 363 -1.65 21.52 14.56
CA ALA A 363 -2.48 21.77 15.72
C ALA A 363 -2.27 20.68 16.79
N THR A 364 -1.29 20.91 17.66
CA THR A 364 -0.81 20.07 18.78
C THR A 364 -1.84 19.57 19.81
N SER A 365 -3.13 19.41 19.50
CA SER A 365 -4.20 19.09 20.46
C SER A 365 -5.14 17.94 20.05
N LYS A 366 -4.76 17.09 19.09
CA LYS A 366 -5.59 15.93 18.69
C LYS A 366 -4.85 14.59 18.64
N TYR A 367 -3.58 14.55 19.02
CA TYR A 367 -2.81 13.30 19.13
C TYR A 367 -2.78 12.73 20.56
N GLU A 368 -3.54 13.29 21.49
CA GLU A 368 -3.73 12.73 22.86
C GLU A 368 -5.07 11.98 23.04
N ASP A 369 -5.95 11.92 22.02
CA ASP A 369 -7.22 11.18 22.10
C ASP A 369 -7.28 10.07 21.01
N ASP A 370 -6.73 8.89 21.33
CA ASP A 370 -7.25 7.52 21.15
C ASP A 370 -8.23 7.15 20.00
N TYR A 371 -8.29 7.85 18.87
CA TYR A 371 -9.23 7.53 17.78
C TYR A 371 -8.62 6.94 16.50
N TYR A 372 -7.31 6.67 16.48
CA TYR A 372 -6.64 5.93 15.40
C TYR A 372 -5.53 5.02 15.94
N GLU A 373 -5.83 4.23 16.98
CA GLU A 373 -5.22 2.89 17.08
C GLU A 373 -5.93 2.00 16.05
N ASP A 374 -5.75 2.28 14.76
CA ASP A 374 -5.98 1.21 13.80
C ASP A 374 -4.78 0.28 13.97
N ASP A 375 -5.06 -0.95 14.43
CA ASP A 375 -4.16 -2.10 14.52
C ASP A 375 -3.63 -2.52 13.12
N GLU A 376 -3.26 -1.56 12.25
CA GLU A 376 -2.48 -1.85 11.06
C GLU A 376 -1.12 -2.33 11.55
N GLU A 377 -0.88 -3.65 11.45
CA GLU A 377 0.46 -4.22 11.57
C GLU A 377 1.45 -3.34 10.81
N GLU A 378 2.24 -2.54 11.52
CA GLU A 378 3.18 -1.59 10.92
C GLU A 378 4.03 -2.33 9.89
N ASP A 379 3.92 -1.94 8.62
CA ASP A 379 4.62 -2.61 7.52
C ASP A 379 6.10 -2.77 7.90
N PRO A 380 6.62 -4.02 8.01
CA PRO A 380 7.97 -4.26 8.50
C PRO A 380 9.06 -3.66 7.60
N ASP A 381 8.71 -3.27 6.37
CA ASP A 381 9.60 -2.54 5.48
C ASP A 381 9.58 -1.03 5.75
N ALA A 382 8.41 -0.46 6.08
CA ALA A 382 8.27 0.94 6.48
C ALA A 382 9.04 1.24 7.77
N LEU A 383 8.98 0.32 8.75
CA LEU A 383 9.73 0.43 10.01
C LEU A 383 11.25 0.49 9.85
N LYS A 384 11.78 -0.01 8.72
CA LYS A 384 13.21 0.04 8.40
C LYS A 384 13.62 1.34 7.70
N ASP A 385 12.66 2.12 7.20
CA ASP A 385 12.94 3.39 6.55
C ASP A 385 13.23 4.47 7.62
N PRO A 386 14.36 5.20 7.53
CA PRO A 386 14.65 6.30 8.45
C PRO A 386 13.56 7.37 8.54
N LEU A 387 12.76 7.58 7.49
CA LEU A 387 11.63 8.53 7.49
C LEU A 387 10.54 8.13 8.47
N CYS A 388 10.40 6.84 8.79
CA CYS A 388 9.43 6.37 9.78
C CYS A 388 9.69 6.99 11.16
N GLN A 389 10.96 7.19 11.52
CA GLN A 389 11.38 7.76 12.81
C GLN A 389 11.35 9.29 12.87
N VAL A 390 11.07 9.96 11.74
CA VAL A 390 11.01 11.43 11.70
C VAL A 390 9.76 11.90 12.43
N ASP A 391 9.94 12.85 13.35
CA ASP A 391 8.84 13.66 13.88
C ASP A 391 8.38 14.62 12.78
N LEU A 392 7.22 14.32 12.21
CA LEU A 392 6.67 15.05 11.08
C LEU A 392 6.30 16.49 11.47
N GLN A 393 5.77 16.70 12.68
CA GLN A 393 5.37 18.02 13.14
C GLN A 393 6.61 18.91 13.30
N ALA A 394 7.65 18.40 13.96
CA ALA A 394 8.91 19.12 14.12
C ALA A 394 9.56 19.43 12.76
N TYR A 395 9.62 18.45 11.85
CA TYR A 395 10.18 18.63 10.52
C TYR A 395 9.44 19.70 9.72
N LEU A 396 8.11 19.65 9.67
CA LEU A 396 7.29 20.61 8.92
C LEU A 396 7.38 22.01 9.53
N THR A 397 7.41 22.11 10.86
CA THR A 397 7.58 23.38 11.56
C THR A 397 8.92 24.03 11.21
N ASP A 398 10.02 23.27 11.29
CA ASP A 398 11.35 23.74 10.93
C ASP A 398 11.42 24.15 9.45
N PHE A 399 10.84 23.34 8.57
CA PHE A 399 10.79 23.62 7.13
C PHE A 399 10.05 24.94 6.84
N LEU A 400 8.84 25.12 7.38
CA LEU A 400 8.03 26.31 7.15
C LEU A 400 8.69 27.57 7.74
N CYS A 401 9.28 27.47 8.93
CA CYS A 401 10.02 28.57 9.55
C CYS A 401 11.22 29.02 8.69
N GLN A 402 11.96 28.07 8.11
CA GLN A 402 13.06 28.38 7.19
C GLN A 402 12.56 28.93 5.85
N PHE A 403 11.46 28.37 5.33
CA PHE A 403 10.85 28.79 4.08
C PHE A 403 10.34 30.23 4.14
N ALA A 404 9.68 30.61 5.23
CA ALA A 404 9.14 31.96 5.43
C ALA A 404 10.21 33.07 5.46
N GLN A 405 11.47 32.71 5.76
CA GLN A 405 12.60 33.64 5.76
C GLN A 405 13.17 33.86 4.35
N GLN A 406 12.78 33.06 3.35
CA GLN A 406 13.29 33.20 1.99
C GLN A 406 12.64 34.39 1.25
N PRO A 407 13.37 35.10 0.37
CA PRO A 407 12.82 36.27 -0.35
C PRO A 407 11.58 35.97 -1.20
N CYS A 408 11.47 34.75 -1.71
CA CYS A 408 10.32 34.33 -2.52
C CYS A 408 9.02 34.23 -1.71
N TYR A 409 9.09 34.06 -0.39
CA TYR A 409 7.91 33.89 0.46
C TYR A 409 6.94 35.08 0.40
N VAL A 410 7.43 36.28 0.09
CA VAL A 410 6.58 37.47 -0.11
C VAL A 410 5.52 37.22 -1.19
N VAL A 411 5.87 36.49 -2.25
CA VAL A 411 4.92 36.13 -3.32
C VAL A 411 4.00 35.01 -2.87
N PHE A 412 4.55 33.95 -2.24
CA PHE A 412 3.77 32.80 -1.77
C PHE A 412 2.74 33.18 -0.70
N SER A 413 3.13 34.03 0.26
CA SER A 413 2.24 34.49 1.32
C SER A 413 1.02 35.22 0.78
N GLY A 414 1.05 35.81 -0.42
CA GLY A 414 -0.13 36.43 -1.05
C GLY A 414 -1.19 35.43 -1.49
N HIS A 415 -0.82 34.17 -1.70
CA HIS A 415 -1.72 33.10 -2.16
C HIS A 415 -2.38 32.31 -1.03
N LEU A 416 -1.95 32.49 0.22
CA LEU A 416 -2.51 31.78 1.36
C LEU A 416 -3.89 32.31 1.73
N ASN A 417 -4.82 31.40 2.04
CA ASN A 417 -6.12 31.75 2.59
C ASN A 417 -6.03 32.08 4.10
N ASP A 418 -7.13 32.55 4.69
CA ASP A 418 -7.16 32.95 6.10
C ASP A 418 -6.99 31.78 7.08
N HIS A 419 -7.34 30.55 6.69
CA HIS A 419 -7.12 29.37 7.52
C HIS A 419 -5.63 28.99 7.55
N GLU A 420 -4.98 28.90 6.39
CA GLU A 420 -3.56 28.60 6.26
C GLU A 420 -2.69 29.64 6.99
N ARG A 421 -3.02 30.94 6.86
CA ARG A 421 -2.35 32.01 7.62
C ARG A 421 -2.48 31.82 9.13
N ARG A 422 -3.66 31.42 9.61
CA ARG A 422 -3.88 31.14 11.05
C ARG A 422 -3.04 29.96 11.52
N VAL A 423 -2.91 28.91 10.70
CA VAL A 423 -2.03 27.77 11.00
C VAL A 423 -0.56 28.21 11.05
N LEU A 424 -0.11 29.05 10.13
CA LEU A 424 1.27 29.57 10.18
C LEU A 424 1.52 30.48 11.41
N GLN A 425 0.52 31.22 11.86
CA GLN A 425 0.61 32.03 13.08
C GLN A 425 0.82 31.18 14.34
N THR A 426 0.32 29.94 14.39
CA THR A 426 0.52 29.07 15.58
C THR A 426 1.96 28.64 15.75
N ILE A 427 2.74 28.59 14.65
CA ILE A 427 4.17 28.28 14.65
C ILE A 427 5.07 29.52 14.57
N GLY A 428 4.49 30.72 14.68
CA GLY A 428 5.22 31.98 14.82
C GLY A 428 5.63 32.67 13.51
N ILE A 429 4.97 32.36 12.39
CA ILE A 429 5.21 32.96 11.06
C ILE A 429 4.21 34.09 10.77
#